data_AF-A0A096PC20-F1
#
_entry.id   AF-A0A096PC20-F1
#
_cell.length_a   1.000
_cell.length_b   1.000
_cell.length_c   1.000
_cell.angle_alpha   90.00
_cell.angle_beta   90.00
_cell.angle_gamma   90.00
#
_symmetry.space_group_name_H-M   'P 1'
#
loop_
_entity.id
_entity.type
_entity.pdbx_description
1 polymer ?
#
loop_
_entity_poly.entity_id
_entity_poly.type
_entity_poly.pdbx_seq_one_letter_code
_entity_poly.pdbx_strand_id
1 'polypeptide(L)'
;MSELPNSSLLLYVFNPEFMFDPKLRDKLLFEDRHFTFIRRYFWSYNTLAVVNTGIKSMIAAYVDTFTDSFWAGTHPILWSHRYPDTPDGVAYRERMASVRLELDKVVQELTEVLKRNERTRKEIENLRDQLFSGSSIKESRRAIEQGDNIRILTMISMIFLPLTFVTSVFGMTVFTIPATDWRFALTMILVCVPFMLLITFLQTRSFGVLLRKLGAIGGAVARIFNSLRRHARDSADVSDNRSVAAVAPRTSSGTWSLRVPTWTRERIEDLEKGGVGERSM
;
A
#
# COMPACT_ATOMS: atom_id res chain seq x y z
N MET A 1 -21.34 32.23 -17.99
CA MET A 1 -21.75 32.43 -16.59
C MET A 1 -22.06 31.05 -16.02
N SER A 2 -21.02 30.32 -15.64
CA SER A 2 -21.12 28.94 -15.14
C SER A 2 -21.33 28.98 -13.63
N GLU A 3 -22.48 28.47 -13.18
CA GLU A 3 -22.84 28.37 -11.77
C GLU A 3 -21.76 27.62 -10.99
N LEU A 4 -21.14 28.33 -10.04
CA LEU A 4 -20.31 27.75 -9.00
C LEU A 4 -21.22 26.91 -8.10
N PRO A 5 -20.94 25.61 -7.88
CA PRO A 5 -21.71 24.84 -6.93
C PRO A 5 -21.39 25.35 -5.53
N ASN A 6 -22.36 26.11 -5.02
CA ASN A 6 -22.70 26.35 -3.62
C ASN A 6 -21.58 26.26 -2.58
N SER A 7 -21.43 27.39 -1.90
CA SER A 7 -20.63 27.73 -0.72
C SER A 7 -20.79 26.82 0.52
N SER A 8 -21.26 25.59 0.36
CA SER A 8 -21.48 24.60 1.42
C SER A 8 -20.21 23.81 1.80
N LEU A 9 -19.13 23.91 1.01
CA LEU A 9 -17.93 23.06 1.16
C LEU A 9 -16.92 23.56 2.21
N LEU A 10 -16.96 24.85 2.59
CA LEU A 10 -16.03 25.42 3.58
C LEU A 10 -16.53 25.34 5.03
N LEU A 11 -17.84 25.19 5.25
CA LEU A 11 -18.47 25.33 6.57
C LEU A 11 -18.39 24.09 7.48
N TYR A 12 -17.93 22.94 6.97
CA TYR A 12 -17.94 21.70 7.76
C TYR A 12 -16.73 21.45 8.67
N VAL A 13 -15.67 22.27 8.63
CA VAL A 13 -14.48 22.05 9.50
C VAL A 13 -14.68 22.61 10.91
N PHE A 14 -15.61 23.54 11.11
CA PHE A 14 -15.90 24.17 12.40
C PHE A 14 -17.40 24.16 12.72
N ASN A 15 -18.10 23.07 12.40
CA ASN A 15 -19.44 22.90 12.97
C ASN A 15 -19.28 22.34 14.40
N PRO A 16 -19.64 23.09 15.46
CA PRO A 16 -19.58 22.60 16.84
C PRO A 16 -20.40 21.32 17.06
N GLU A 17 -21.38 21.04 16.20
CA GLU A 17 -22.13 19.77 16.20
C GLU A 17 -21.23 18.55 16.01
N PHE A 18 -20.03 18.66 15.42
CA PHE A 18 -19.07 17.56 15.32
C PHE A 18 -18.71 16.96 16.69
N MET A 19 -18.55 17.81 17.72
CA MET A 19 -18.21 17.35 19.07
C MET A 19 -19.38 16.62 19.76
N PHE A 20 -20.63 16.96 19.40
CA PHE A 20 -21.82 16.49 20.11
C PHE A 20 -22.63 15.44 19.34
N ASP A 21 -22.49 15.36 18.01
CA ASP A 21 -23.19 14.39 17.18
C ASP A 21 -22.33 13.14 16.90
N PRO A 22 -22.64 11.97 17.52
CA PRO A 22 -21.91 10.74 17.25
C PRO A 22 -22.09 10.24 15.82
N LYS A 23 -23.26 10.46 15.19
CA LYS A 23 -23.53 10.00 13.82
C LYS A 23 -22.67 10.76 12.82
N LEU A 24 -22.47 12.06 13.06
CA LEU A 24 -21.59 12.88 12.24
C LEU A 24 -20.14 12.39 12.35
N ARG A 25 -19.65 12.12 13.57
CA ARG A 25 -18.28 11.59 13.75
C ARG A 25 -18.05 10.26 13.05
N ASP A 26 -18.97 9.31 13.20
CA ASP A 26 -18.87 8.01 12.55
C ASP A 26 -18.91 8.13 11.02
N LYS A 27 -19.64 9.12 10.49
CA LYS A 27 -19.66 9.41 9.05
C LYS A 27 -18.35 10.01 8.55
N LEU A 28 -17.71 10.88 9.32
CA LEU A 28 -16.43 11.51 8.96
C LEU A 28 -15.22 10.57 9.12
N LEU A 29 -15.36 9.51 9.92
CA LEU A 29 -14.30 8.51 10.13
C LEU A 29 -14.00 7.69 8.86
N PHE A 30 -14.96 7.62 7.94
CA PHE A 30 -14.85 6.83 6.72
C PHE A 30 -15.09 7.67 5.49
N GLU A 31 -14.47 7.26 4.40
CA GLU A 31 -14.65 7.91 3.11
C GLU A 31 -16.06 7.67 2.56
N ASP A 32 -16.58 8.68 1.87
CA ASP A 32 -17.84 8.59 1.16
C ASP A 32 -17.65 8.05 -0.27
N ARG A 33 -18.75 7.78 -1.00
CA ARG A 33 -18.66 7.27 -2.38
C ARG A 33 -18.00 8.26 -3.35
N HIS A 34 -18.00 9.55 -3.02
CA HIS A 34 -17.54 10.62 -3.91
C HIS A 34 -16.10 11.07 -3.62
N PHE A 35 -15.43 10.42 -2.67
CA PHE A 35 -14.09 10.74 -2.21
C PHE A 35 -13.98 12.19 -1.71
N THR A 36 -15.02 12.69 -1.05
CA THR A 36 -15.12 14.08 -0.63
C THR A 36 -14.03 14.42 0.40
N PHE A 37 -13.78 13.54 1.37
CA PHE A 37 -12.86 13.84 2.47
C PHE A 37 -11.40 13.75 2.04
N ILE A 38 -11.01 12.70 1.33
CA ILE A 38 -9.69 12.57 0.71
C ILE A 38 -9.40 13.78 -0.20
N ARG A 39 -10.35 14.18 -1.05
CA ARG A 39 -10.16 15.33 -1.94
C ARG A 39 -9.94 16.61 -1.16
N ARG A 40 -10.68 16.79 -0.06
CA ARG A 40 -10.51 17.94 0.84
C ARG A 40 -9.12 17.96 1.48
N TYR A 41 -8.67 16.84 2.05
CA TYR A 41 -7.32 16.75 2.62
C TYR A 41 -6.23 16.98 1.57
N PHE A 42 -6.43 16.44 0.36
CA PHE A 42 -5.53 16.66 -0.76
C PHE A 42 -5.40 18.15 -1.11
N TRP A 43 -6.53 18.87 -1.27
CA TRP A 43 -6.49 20.30 -1.59
C TRP A 43 -5.88 21.13 -0.46
N SER A 44 -6.24 20.85 0.80
CA SER A 44 -5.66 21.55 1.95
C SER A 44 -4.14 21.34 2.03
N TYR A 45 -3.69 20.10 1.85
CA TYR A 45 -2.27 19.74 1.88
C TYR A 45 -1.46 20.44 0.78
N ASN A 46 -1.97 20.43 -0.46
CA ASN A 46 -1.30 21.06 -1.60
C ASN A 46 -1.35 22.59 -1.53
N THR A 47 -2.46 23.16 -1.08
CA THR A 47 -2.59 24.62 -0.93
C THR A 47 -1.59 25.14 0.10
N LEU A 48 -1.48 24.49 1.27
CA LEU A 48 -0.46 24.83 2.26
C LEU A 48 0.96 24.65 1.71
N ALA A 49 1.18 23.71 0.79
CA ALA A 49 2.47 23.54 0.12
C ALA A 49 2.86 24.77 -0.70
N VAL A 50 1.95 25.21 -1.56
CA VAL A 50 2.18 26.36 -2.44
C VAL A 50 2.38 27.62 -1.60
N VAL A 51 1.57 27.82 -0.56
CA VAL A 51 1.72 28.94 0.37
C VAL A 51 3.08 28.90 1.09
N ASN A 52 3.50 27.74 1.59
CA ASN A 52 4.79 27.60 2.27
C ASN A 52 5.97 27.86 1.32
N THR A 53 5.90 27.41 0.07
CA THR A 53 6.91 27.74 -0.94
C THR A 53 6.94 29.24 -1.20
N GLY A 54 5.77 29.88 -1.34
CA GLY A 54 5.66 31.33 -1.52
C GLY A 54 6.30 32.10 -0.35
N ILE A 55 5.99 31.74 0.90
CA ILE A 55 6.59 32.35 2.09
C ILE A 55 8.11 32.17 2.10
N LYS A 56 8.63 30.96 1.80
CA LYS A 56 10.07 30.72 1.70
C LYS A 56 10.73 31.59 0.65
N SER A 57 10.12 31.73 -0.52
CA SER A 57 10.63 32.60 -1.59
C SER A 57 10.60 34.07 -1.20
N MET A 58 9.55 34.54 -0.50
CA MET A 58 9.47 35.92 -0.01
C MET A 58 10.57 36.22 1.01
N ILE A 59 10.80 35.30 1.96
CA ILE A 59 11.88 35.43 2.96
C ILE A 59 13.25 35.41 2.27
N ALA A 60 13.47 34.49 1.32
CA ALA A 60 14.72 34.39 0.58
C ALA A 60 15.00 35.67 -0.22
N ALA A 61 14.00 36.19 -0.94
CA ALA A 61 14.11 37.44 -1.69
C ALA A 61 14.41 38.64 -0.78
N TYR A 62 13.81 38.69 0.42
CA TYR A 62 14.13 39.72 1.41
C TYR A 62 15.60 39.68 1.83
N VAL A 63 16.08 38.49 2.22
CA VAL A 63 17.47 38.30 2.67
C VAL A 63 18.48 38.58 1.56
N ASP A 64 18.15 38.23 0.32
CA ASP A 64 19.01 38.45 -0.85
C ASP A 64 19.04 39.93 -1.28
N THR A 65 17.90 40.62 -1.21
CA THR A 65 17.78 42.04 -1.64
C THR A 65 18.33 43.01 -0.60
N PHE A 66 18.10 42.75 0.69
CA PHE A 66 18.40 43.67 1.78
C PHE A 66 19.58 43.20 2.64
N THR A 67 20.75 43.14 2.01
CA THR A 67 22.02 42.76 2.65
C THR A 67 22.48 43.77 3.71
N ASP A 68 23.42 43.39 4.57
CA ASP A 68 24.03 44.32 5.53
C ASP A 68 24.70 45.53 4.85
N SER A 69 25.20 45.36 3.62
CA SER A 69 25.76 46.46 2.82
C SER A 69 24.70 47.46 2.32
N PHE A 70 23.47 47.00 2.08
CA PHE A 70 22.33 47.88 1.83
C PHE A 70 21.99 48.72 3.06
N TRP A 71 21.85 48.08 4.22
CA TRP A 71 21.56 48.79 5.46
C TRP A 71 22.69 49.69 5.96
N ALA A 72 23.94 49.41 5.56
CA ALA A 72 25.08 50.29 5.77
C ALA A 72 25.04 51.58 4.91
N GLY A 73 24.15 51.66 3.92
CA GLY A 73 24.02 52.79 3.00
C GLY A 73 25.05 52.81 1.86
N THR A 74 25.82 51.73 1.71
CA THR A 74 26.89 51.61 0.69
C THR A 74 26.37 51.07 -0.64
N HIS A 75 25.11 50.64 -0.70
CA HIS A 75 24.57 49.95 -1.86
C HIS A 75 24.30 50.92 -3.04
N PRO A 76 24.93 50.72 -4.22
CA PRO A 76 24.99 51.73 -5.28
C PRO A 76 23.66 51.99 -6.01
N ILE A 77 22.72 51.04 -6.01
CA ILE A 77 21.47 51.12 -6.81
C ILE A 77 20.21 51.24 -5.94
N LEU A 78 20.03 50.35 -4.95
CA LEU A 78 18.84 50.34 -4.10
C LEU A 78 18.79 51.47 -3.06
N TRP A 79 19.94 52.04 -2.65
CA TRP A 79 19.95 53.11 -1.67
C TRP A 79 19.67 54.46 -2.34
N SER A 80 18.56 55.12 -1.97
CA SER A 80 18.11 56.33 -2.65
C SER A 80 19.00 57.55 -2.40
N HIS A 81 19.73 57.60 -1.28
CA HIS A 81 20.53 58.76 -0.87
C HIS A 81 21.99 58.64 -1.32
N ARG A 82 22.38 59.39 -2.36
CA ARG A 82 23.72 59.29 -2.99
C ARG A 82 24.88 59.83 -2.13
N TYR A 83 24.59 60.60 -1.07
CA TYR A 83 25.59 61.20 -0.16
C TYR A 83 25.30 60.84 1.31
N PRO A 84 25.94 59.79 1.87
CA PRO A 84 25.62 59.30 3.22
C PRO A 84 26.06 60.25 4.35
N ASP A 85 27.07 61.11 4.12
CA ASP A 85 27.66 61.98 5.14
C ASP A 85 26.97 63.35 5.30
N THR A 86 25.89 63.58 4.54
CA THR A 86 25.08 64.80 4.68
C THR A 86 24.10 64.68 5.84
N PRO A 87 23.70 65.78 6.51
CA PRO A 87 22.71 65.75 7.59
C PRO A 87 21.39 65.05 7.18
N ASP A 88 20.98 65.24 5.92
CA ASP A 88 19.79 64.60 5.34
C ASP A 88 19.98 63.08 5.14
N GLY A 89 21.18 62.64 4.76
CA GLY A 89 21.55 61.23 4.63
C GLY A 89 21.54 60.49 5.97
N VAL A 90 22.00 61.15 7.04
CA VAL A 90 21.95 60.61 8.40
C VAL A 90 20.50 60.46 8.88
N ALA A 91 19.67 61.49 8.67
CA ALA A 91 18.24 61.45 9.01
C ALA A 91 17.48 60.37 8.22
N TYR A 92 17.81 60.18 6.93
CA TYR A 92 17.26 59.10 6.12
C TYR A 92 17.65 57.71 6.65
N ARG A 93 18.93 57.52 7.04
CA ARG A 93 19.41 56.26 7.61
C ARG A 93 18.70 55.91 8.93
N GLU A 94 18.44 56.90 9.78
CA GLU A 94 17.69 56.70 11.01
C GLU A 94 16.24 56.24 10.74
N ARG A 95 15.55 56.82 9.75
CA ARG A 95 14.22 56.37 9.32
C ARG A 95 14.25 54.96 8.73
N MET A 96 15.27 54.64 7.94
CA MET A 96 15.43 53.29 7.39
C MET A 96 15.71 52.25 8.48
N ALA A 97 16.35 52.63 9.59
CA ALA A 97 16.58 51.73 10.72
C ALA A 97 15.27 51.29 11.41
N SER A 98 14.27 52.18 11.53
CA SER A 98 12.95 51.78 12.05
C SER A 98 12.23 50.83 11.09
N VAL A 99 12.30 51.09 9.79
CA VAL A 99 11.72 50.22 8.75
C VAL A 99 12.39 48.85 8.74
N ARG A 100 13.72 48.77 8.92
CA ARG A 100 14.45 47.49 9.07
C ARG A 100 13.86 46.65 10.19
N LEU A 101 13.65 47.27 11.36
CA LEU A 101 13.13 46.58 12.54
C LEU A 101 11.71 46.05 12.29
N GLU A 102 10.85 46.82 11.63
CA GLU A 102 9.51 46.38 11.24
C GLU A 102 9.55 45.22 10.22
N LEU A 103 10.40 45.31 9.20
CA LEU A 103 10.56 44.25 8.19
C LEU A 103 11.13 42.96 8.80
N ASP A 104 12.15 43.07 9.65
CA ASP A 104 12.72 41.93 10.37
C ASP A 104 11.64 41.26 11.25
N LYS A 105 10.79 42.05 11.92
CA LYS A 105 9.66 41.52 12.68
C LYS A 105 8.68 40.75 11.80
N VAL A 106 8.29 41.29 10.65
CA VAL A 106 7.38 40.61 9.71
C VAL A 106 7.99 39.31 9.18
N VAL A 107 9.29 39.29 8.89
CA VAL A 107 10.00 38.07 8.44
C VAL A 107 10.01 36.99 9.53
N GLN A 108 10.19 37.38 10.79
CA GLN A 108 10.07 36.46 11.92
C GLN A 108 8.65 35.90 12.05
N GLU A 109 7.63 36.75 11.97
CA GLU A 109 6.22 36.32 12.01
C GLU A 109 5.87 35.36 10.86
N LEU A 110 6.32 35.64 9.64
CA LEU A 110 6.16 34.75 8.49
C LEU A 110 6.87 33.40 8.69
N THR A 111 8.04 33.41 9.32
CA THR A 111 8.78 32.18 9.66
C THR A 111 8.01 31.34 10.68
N GLU A 112 7.37 31.96 11.66
CA GLU A 112 6.49 31.25 12.60
C GLU A 112 5.27 30.66 11.90
N VAL A 113 4.63 31.42 11.00
CA VAL A 113 3.50 30.95 10.20
C VAL A 113 3.91 29.75 9.34
N LEU A 114 5.08 29.79 8.70
CA LEU A 114 5.63 28.66 7.96
C LEU A 114 5.73 27.40 8.84
N LYS A 115 6.29 27.54 10.05
CA LYS A 115 6.40 26.44 11.02
C LYS A 115 5.06 25.90 11.50
N ARG A 116 4.05 26.77 11.66
CA ARG A 116 2.68 26.36 12.00
C ARG A 116 2.06 25.59 10.83
N ASN A 117 2.16 26.11 9.62
CA ASN A 117 1.65 25.46 8.42
C ASN A 117 2.28 24.07 8.20
N GLU A 118 3.60 23.91 8.32
CA GLU A 118 4.24 22.59 8.18
C GLU A 118 3.73 21.57 9.20
N ARG A 119 3.44 21.99 10.44
CA ARG A 119 2.79 21.13 11.44
C ARG A 119 1.39 20.74 10.99
N THR A 120 0.58 21.71 10.57
CA THR A 120 -0.78 21.44 10.06
C THR A 120 -0.76 20.52 8.83
N ARG A 121 0.22 20.64 7.93
CA ARG A 121 0.36 19.72 6.78
C ARG A 121 0.61 18.29 7.22
N LYS A 122 1.46 18.09 8.22
CA LYS A 122 1.74 16.76 8.79
C LYS A 122 0.53 16.17 9.50
N GLU A 123 -0.25 17.00 10.18
CA GLU A 123 -1.53 16.58 10.77
C GLU A 123 -2.52 16.15 9.69
N ILE A 124 -2.68 16.93 8.62
CA ILE A 124 -3.53 16.58 7.47
C ILE A 124 -3.11 15.26 6.83
N GLU A 125 -1.81 15.03 6.67
CA GLU A 125 -1.26 13.77 6.16
C GLU A 125 -1.63 12.58 7.05
N ASN A 126 -1.41 12.69 8.36
CA ASN A 126 -1.78 11.64 9.31
C ASN A 126 -3.29 11.36 9.28
N LEU A 127 -4.13 12.39 9.23
CA LEU A 127 -5.58 12.24 9.17
C LEU A 127 -6.03 11.56 7.88
N ARG A 128 -5.43 11.93 6.74
CA ARG A 128 -5.67 11.30 5.44
C ARG A 128 -5.33 9.82 5.49
N ASP A 129 -4.18 9.46 6.06
CA ASP A 129 -3.73 8.07 6.10
C ASP A 129 -4.58 7.20 7.04
N GLN A 130 -5.03 7.78 8.16
CA GLN A 130 -6.00 7.15 9.06
C GLN A 130 -7.35 6.92 8.37
N LEU A 131 -7.86 7.93 7.64
CA LEU A 131 -9.10 7.82 6.89
C LEU A 131 -9.04 6.72 5.82
N PHE A 132 -7.93 6.66 5.06
CA PHE A 132 -7.72 5.60 4.07
C PHE A 132 -7.70 4.22 4.71
N SER A 133 -6.94 4.07 5.79
CA SER A 133 -6.81 2.81 6.52
C SER A 133 -8.17 2.37 7.09
N GLY A 134 -8.90 3.28 7.72
CA GLY A 134 -10.23 3.01 8.26
C GLY A 134 -11.24 2.64 7.18
N SER A 135 -11.22 3.34 6.04
CA SER A 135 -12.11 3.06 4.91
C SER A 135 -11.85 1.70 4.27
N SER A 136 -10.57 1.33 4.10
CA SER A 136 -10.17 0.02 3.59
C SER A 136 -10.64 -1.11 4.51
N ILE A 137 -10.53 -0.94 5.84
CA ILE A 137 -11.04 -1.92 6.81
C ILE A 137 -12.56 -2.07 6.68
N LYS A 138 -13.29 -0.95 6.56
CA LYS A 138 -14.75 -0.96 6.40
C LYS A 138 -15.17 -1.65 5.10
N GLU A 139 -14.47 -1.40 4.01
CA GLU A 139 -14.70 -2.05 2.72
C GLU A 139 -14.41 -3.55 2.80
N SER A 140 -13.30 -3.94 3.42
CA SER A 140 -12.95 -5.35 3.67
C SER A 140 -14.03 -6.08 4.48
N ARG A 141 -14.54 -5.47 5.56
CA ARG A 141 -15.65 -6.05 6.34
C ARG A 141 -16.91 -6.24 5.50
N ARG A 142 -17.28 -5.25 4.67
CA ARG A 142 -18.42 -5.37 3.75
C ARG A 142 -18.23 -6.49 2.73
N ALA A 143 -17.01 -6.65 2.21
CA ALA A 143 -16.69 -7.75 1.30
C ALA A 143 -16.78 -9.12 1.98
N ILE A 144 -16.35 -9.23 3.25
CA ILE A 144 -16.49 -10.44 4.06
C ILE A 144 -17.97 -10.78 4.28
N GLU A 145 -18.78 -9.81 4.71
CA GLU A 145 -20.23 -9.98 4.91
C GLU A 145 -20.93 -10.38 3.61
N GLN A 146 -20.55 -9.78 2.48
CA GLN A 146 -21.07 -10.17 1.16
C GLN A 146 -20.66 -11.59 0.78
N GLY A 147 -19.43 -11.99 1.11
CA GLY A 147 -18.92 -13.35 0.94
C GLY A 147 -19.73 -14.37 1.72
N ASP A 148 -20.13 -14.05 2.96
CA ASP A 148 -20.97 -14.92 3.77
C ASP A 148 -22.38 -15.07 3.18
N ASN A 149 -22.98 -14.00 2.67
CA ASN A 149 -24.27 -14.08 1.98
C ASN A 149 -24.21 -14.97 0.72
N ILE A 150 -23.16 -14.84 -0.08
CA ILE A 150 -22.93 -15.69 -1.27
C ILE A 150 -22.72 -17.15 -0.85
N ARG A 151 -21.97 -17.39 0.23
CA ARG A 151 -21.74 -18.72 0.78
C ARG A 151 -23.03 -19.40 1.21
N ILE A 152 -23.93 -18.70 1.88
CA ILE A 152 -25.24 -19.24 2.31
C ILE A 152 -26.08 -19.63 1.10
N LEU A 153 -26.20 -18.74 0.09
CA LEU A 153 -26.95 -19.02 -1.15
C LEU A 153 -26.40 -20.27 -1.87
N THR A 154 -25.08 -20.39 -1.93
CA THR A 154 -24.41 -21.52 -2.56
C THR A 154 -24.70 -22.81 -1.81
N MET A 155 -24.63 -22.80 -0.47
CA MET A 155 -24.93 -23.95 0.38
C MET A 155 -26.37 -24.46 0.18
N ILE A 156 -27.34 -23.55 0.08
CA ILE A 156 -28.75 -23.89 -0.20
C ILE A 156 -28.88 -24.52 -1.60
N SER A 157 -28.28 -23.89 -2.62
CA SER A 157 -28.34 -24.38 -4.01
C SER A 157 -27.70 -25.75 -4.17
N MET A 158 -26.61 -26.01 -3.44
CA MET A 158 -25.86 -27.26 -3.47
C MET A 158 -26.65 -28.44 -2.88
N ILE A 159 -27.56 -28.16 -1.93
CA ILE A 159 -28.51 -29.15 -1.39
C ILE A 159 -29.65 -29.37 -2.38
N PHE A 160 -30.18 -28.30 -2.97
CA PHE A 160 -31.34 -28.41 -3.86
C PHE A 160 -31.01 -29.01 -5.22
N LEU A 161 -29.81 -28.81 -5.78
CA LEU A 161 -29.44 -29.34 -7.08
C LEU A 161 -29.61 -30.88 -7.17
N PRO A 162 -29.02 -31.69 -6.29
CA PRO A 162 -29.23 -33.14 -6.32
C PRO A 162 -30.66 -33.56 -5.95
N LEU A 163 -31.31 -32.86 -5.02
CA LEU A 163 -32.71 -33.15 -4.69
C LEU A 163 -33.64 -32.90 -5.88
N THR A 164 -33.42 -31.80 -6.60
CA THR A 164 -34.18 -31.45 -7.81
C THR A 164 -33.88 -32.41 -8.96
N PHE A 165 -32.66 -32.92 -9.05
CA PHE A 165 -32.33 -33.99 -10.01
C PHE A 165 -33.16 -35.25 -9.71
N VAL A 166 -33.25 -35.67 -8.45
CA VAL A 166 -34.07 -36.84 -8.07
C VAL A 166 -35.54 -36.61 -8.40
N THR A 167 -36.12 -35.46 -8.02
CA THR A 167 -37.54 -35.17 -8.32
C THR A 167 -37.81 -35.06 -9.82
N SER A 168 -36.89 -34.47 -10.58
CA SER A 168 -36.96 -34.39 -12.04
C SER A 168 -36.97 -35.79 -12.68
N VAL A 169 -36.11 -36.68 -12.19
CA VAL A 169 -36.08 -38.05 -12.67
C VAL A 169 -37.42 -38.74 -12.37
N PHE A 170 -37.91 -38.73 -11.13
CA PHE A 170 -39.23 -39.32 -10.81
C PHE A 170 -40.41 -38.68 -11.56
N GLY A 171 -40.27 -37.45 -12.06
CA GLY A 171 -41.27 -36.76 -12.87
C GLY A 171 -41.29 -37.16 -14.36
N MET A 172 -40.31 -37.92 -14.85
CA MET A 172 -40.30 -38.37 -16.25
C MET A 172 -41.41 -39.39 -16.50
N THR A 173 -42.24 -39.17 -17.51
CA THR A 173 -43.41 -40.02 -17.80
C THR A 173 -43.08 -41.30 -18.56
N VAL A 174 -41.93 -41.35 -19.23
CA VAL A 174 -41.46 -42.52 -19.99
C VAL A 174 -40.31 -43.16 -19.23
N PHE A 175 -40.64 -44.12 -18.37
CA PHE A 175 -39.66 -44.99 -17.73
C PHE A 175 -39.71 -46.38 -18.35
N THR A 176 -38.58 -46.80 -18.93
CA THR A 176 -38.39 -48.17 -19.44
C THR A 176 -38.27 -49.21 -18.32
N ILE A 177 -38.10 -48.76 -17.06
CA ILE A 177 -38.01 -49.59 -15.86
C ILE A 177 -39.21 -49.24 -14.96
N PRO A 178 -40.01 -50.21 -14.48
CA PRO A 178 -41.13 -49.89 -13.59
C PRO A 178 -40.63 -49.19 -12.33
N ALA A 179 -41.19 -48.02 -12.00
CA ALA A 179 -40.81 -47.21 -10.84
C ALA A 179 -40.97 -47.94 -9.48
N THR A 180 -41.67 -49.08 -9.48
CA THR A 180 -41.85 -49.95 -8.32
C THR A 180 -40.64 -50.86 -8.06
N ASP A 181 -39.66 -50.91 -8.97
CA ASP A 181 -38.48 -51.74 -8.80
C ASP A 181 -37.54 -51.11 -7.78
N TRP A 182 -37.31 -51.82 -6.67
CA TRP A 182 -36.47 -51.36 -5.55
C TRP A 182 -35.03 -51.05 -5.98
N ARG A 183 -34.57 -51.65 -7.09
CA ARG A 183 -33.23 -51.44 -7.69
C ARG A 183 -33.07 -50.02 -8.24
N PHE A 184 -34.15 -49.42 -8.75
CA PHE A 184 -34.14 -48.05 -9.24
C PHE A 184 -33.98 -47.05 -8.09
N ALA A 185 -34.75 -47.23 -7.01
CA ALA A 185 -34.61 -46.42 -5.80
C ALA A 185 -33.21 -46.58 -5.17
N LEU A 186 -32.67 -47.81 -5.15
CA LEU A 186 -31.34 -48.10 -4.63
C LEU A 186 -30.23 -47.39 -5.41
N THR A 187 -30.26 -47.46 -6.74
CA THR A 187 -29.25 -46.80 -7.60
C THR A 187 -29.30 -45.28 -7.47
N MET A 188 -30.48 -44.70 -7.30
CA MET A 188 -30.63 -43.27 -7.01
C MET A 188 -30.01 -42.86 -5.69
N ILE A 189 -30.25 -43.61 -4.61
CA ILE A 189 -29.63 -43.35 -3.31
C ILE A 189 -28.10 -43.50 -3.41
N LEU A 190 -27.63 -44.54 -4.11
CA LEU A 190 -26.21 -44.81 -4.31
C LEU A 190 -25.51 -43.71 -5.11
N VAL A 191 -26.20 -42.95 -5.96
CA VAL A 191 -25.61 -41.80 -6.68
C VAL A 191 -25.73 -40.52 -5.86
N CYS A 192 -26.87 -40.30 -5.21
CA CYS A 192 -27.18 -39.06 -4.51
C CYS A 192 -26.41 -38.90 -3.18
N VAL A 193 -26.25 -39.98 -2.41
CA VAL A 193 -25.50 -39.97 -1.14
C VAL A 193 -24.01 -39.66 -1.32
N PRO A 194 -23.24 -40.32 -2.21
CA PRO A 194 -21.85 -39.96 -2.43
C PRO A 194 -21.69 -38.60 -3.10
N PHE A 195 -22.64 -38.16 -3.94
CA PHE A 195 -22.62 -36.82 -4.51
C PHE A 195 -22.81 -35.74 -3.43
N MET A 196 -23.77 -35.92 -2.50
CA MET A 196 -23.94 -35.07 -1.32
C MET A 196 -22.71 -35.10 -0.39
N LEU A 197 -22.10 -36.26 -0.18
CA LEU A 197 -20.86 -36.39 0.60
C LEU A 197 -19.68 -35.69 -0.08
N LEU A 198 -19.52 -35.84 -1.39
CA LEU A 198 -18.48 -35.16 -2.17
C LEU A 198 -18.65 -33.65 -2.08
N ILE A 199 -19.90 -33.18 -2.21
CA ILE A 199 -20.29 -31.78 -2.09
C ILE A 199 -19.93 -31.20 -0.71
N THR A 200 -20.33 -31.86 0.36
CA THR A 200 -20.06 -31.42 1.75
C THR A 200 -18.58 -31.50 2.09
N PHE A 201 -17.88 -32.49 1.53
CA PHE A 201 -16.44 -32.66 1.64
C PHE A 201 -15.67 -31.53 0.92
N LEU A 202 -16.10 -31.14 -0.29
CA LEU A 202 -15.54 -30.01 -1.05
C LEU A 202 -15.77 -28.67 -0.35
N GLN A 203 -16.92 -28.49 0.31
CA GLN A 203 -17.30 -27.25 0.98
C GLN A 203 -16.59 -27.05 2.33
N THR A 204 -16.28 -28.15 3.04
CA THR A 204 -15.51 -28.06 4.28
C THR A 204 -14.06 -27.73 3.93
N ARG A 205 -13.48 -26.74 4.63
CA ARG A 205 -12.06 -26.29 4.57
C ARG A 205 -11.01 -27.41 4.50
N SER A 206 -11.41 -28.65 4.77
CA SER A 206 -10.73 -29.94 4.57
C SER A 206 -10.21 -30.22 3.17
N PHE A 207 -10.79 -29.70 2.07
CA PHE A 207 -10.25 -29.97 0.73
C PHE A 207 -8.80 -29.46 0.59
N GLY A 208 -8.51 -28.28 1.12
CA GLY A 208 -7.14 -27.73 1.15
C GLY A 208 -6.17 -28.52 2.04
N VAL A 209 -6.67 -29.14 3.11
CA VAL A 209 -5.86 -30.00 3.99
C VAL A 209 -5.64 -31.37 3.38
N LEU A 210 -6.65 -31.94 2.72
CA LEU A 210 -6.56 -33.23 2.02
C LEU A 210 -5.64 -33.12 0.81
N LEU A 211 -5.72 -32.06 -0.01
CA LEU A 211 -4.80 -31.86 -1.13
C LEU A 211 -3.35 -31.75 -0.65
N ARG A 212 -3.10 -31.05 0.46
CA ARG A 212 -1.77 -30.99 1.07
C ARG A 212 -1.30 -32.37 1.55
N LYS A 213 -2.17 -33.17 2.16
CA LYS A 213 -1.86 -34.55 2.60
C LYS A 213 -1.61 -35.49 1.40
N LEU A 214 -2.42 -35.41 0.35
CA LEU A 214 -2.25 -36.19 -0.89
C LEU A 214 -0.96 -35.81 -1.61
N GLY A 215 -0.63 -34.52 -1.70
CA GLY A 215 0.65 -34.05 -2.24
C GLY A 215 1.86 -34.54 -1.45
N ALA A 216 1.76 -34.56 -0.11
CA ALA A 216 2.82 -35.10 0.75
C ALA A 216 3.02 -36.62 0.57
N ILE A 217 1.93 -37.38 0.43
CA ILE A 217 1.97 -38.83 0.17
C ILE A 217 2.52 -39.11 -1.23
N GLY A 218 2.05 -38.40 -2.26
CA GLY A 218 2.56 -38.51 -3.62
C GLY A 218 4.06 -38.20 -3.72
N GLY A 219 4.52 -37.17 -3.00
CA GLY A 219 5.95 -36.84 -2.90
C GLY A 219 6.78 -37.87 -2.12
N ALA A 220 6.18 -38.64 -1.21
CA ALA A 220 6.85 -39.74 -0.51
C ALA A 220 6.96 -40.99 -1.41
N VAL A 221 5.89 -41.34 -2.11
CA VAL A 221 5.87 -42.45 -3.08
C VAL A 221 6.82 -42.19 -4.25
N ALA A 222 6.83 -40.97 -4.80
CA ALA A 222 7.77 -40.59 -5.85
C ALA A 222 9.23 -40.68 -5.40
N ARG A 223 9.52 -40.34 -4.14
CA ARG A 223 10.87 -40.50 -3.54
C ARG A 223 11.26 -41.96 -3.39
N ILE A 224 10.36 -42.83 -2.95
CA ILE A 224 10.59 -44.27 -2.84
C ILE A 224 10.82 -44.89 -4.22
N PHE A 225 9.96 -44.57 -5.19
CA PHE A 225 10.09 -45.06 -6.56
C PHE A 225 11.39 -44.58 -7.23
N ASN A 226 11.76 -43.32 -7.04
CA ASN A 226 13.01 -42.77 -7.59
C ASN A 226 14.27 -43.25 -6.84
N SER A 227 14.12 -43.77 -5.60
CA SER A 227 15.18 -44.46 -4.86
C SER A 227 15.37 -45.88 -5.38
N LEU A 228 14.28 -46.63 -5.58
CA LEU A 228 14.31 -47.96 -6.20
C LEU A 228 14.88 -47.93 -7.62
N ARG A 229 14.49 -46.94 -8.43
CA ARG A 229 15.00 -46.78 -9.79
C ARG A 229 16.51 -46.49 -9.84
N ARG A 230 17.05 -45.78 -8.84
CA ARG A 230 18.49 -45.54 -8.72
C ARG A 230 19.24 -46.81 -8.33
N HIS A 231 18.74 -47.56 -7.35
CA HIS A 231 19.32 -48.87 -7.00
C HIS A 231 19.29 -49.89 -8.15
N ALA A 232 18.22 -49.92 -8.95
CA ALA A 232 18.17 -50.79 -10.13
C ALA A 232 19.16 -50.39 -11.24
N ARG A 233 19.55 -49.10 -11.30
CA ARG A 233 20.54 -48.60 -12.25
C ARG A 233 21.96 -48.94 -11.80
N ASP A 234 22.23 -48.87 -10.49
CA ASP A 234 23.52 -49.24 -9.90
C ASP A 234 23.75 -50.76 -9.93
N SER A 235 22.70 -51.58 -9.85
CA SER A 235 22.82 -53.05 -10.02
C SER A 235 23.02 -53.50 -11.47
N ALA A 236 22.74 -52.65 -12.46
CA ALA A 236 22.98 -52.95 -13.87
C ALA A 236 24.43 -52.64 -14.32
N ASP A 237 25.23 -51.98 -13.47
CA ASP A 237 26.60 -51.55 -13.78
C ASP A 237 27.68 -52.43 -13.10
N VAL A 238 27.29 -53.56 -12.50
CA VAL A 238 28.22 -54.50 -11.80
C VAL A 238 28.54 -55.72 -12.67
N SER A 239 28.74 -55.52 -13.97
CA SER A 239 29.34 -56.53 -14.85
C SER A 239 30.05 -55.87 -16.03
N ASP A 240 31.21 -55.23 -15.78
CA ASP A 240 32.40 -55.51 -16.61
C ASP A 240 33.71 -54.90 -16.03
N ASN A 241 34.66 -55.81 -15.86
CA ASN A 241 36.12 -55.72 -15.71
C ASN A 241 36.87 -54.38 -15.46
N ARG A 242 37.51 -54.33 -14.28
CA ARG A 242 38.97 -54.39 -14.02
C ARG A 242 39.96 -53.56 -14.89
N SER A 243 40.63 -52.61 -14.20
CA SER A 243 42.03 -52.07 -14.34
C SER A 243 42.36 -51.23 -15.58
N VAL A 244 42.96 -50.03 -15.48
CA VAL A 244 44.29 -49.73 -14.89
C VAL A 244 44.33 -48.37 -14.18
N ALA A 245 45.14 -48.32 -13.12
CA ALA A 245 45.40 -47.20 -12.23
C ALA A 245 46.31 -46.10 -12.83
N ALA A 246 46.11 -44.86 -12.37
CA ALA A 246 47.19 -43.89 -12.19
C ALA A 246 46.89 -42.99 -10.97
N VAL A 247 47.35 -43.49 -9.82
CA VAL A 247 48.01 -42.82 -8.67
C VAL A 247 47.84 -41.29 -8.50
N ALA A 248 47.26 -40.95 -7.34
CA ALA A 248 47.17 -39.66 -6.62
C ALA A 248 48.58 -39.15 -6.14
N PRO A 249 48.81 -38.05 -5.36
CA PRO A 249 47.89 -37.40 -4.41
C PRO A 249 48.04 -35.88 -4.05
N ARG A 250 46.90 -35.35 -3.54
CA ARG A 250 46.68 -34.50 -2.32
C ARG A 250 47.29 -33.07 -2.28
N THR A 251 46.68 -32.06 -1.65
CA THR A 251 45.96 -32.01 -0.36
C THR A 251 44.96 -30.83 -0.30
N SER A 252 43.90 -31.00 0.52
CA SER A 252 43.17 -30.02 1.38
C SER A 252 42.76 -28.66 0.78
N SER A 253 41.59 -28.09 0.99
CA SER A 253 40.45 -28.25 1.90
C SER A 253 39.56 -27.03 1.61
N GLY A 254 38.24 -27.09 1.78
CA GLY A 254 37.43 -25.87 1.89
C GLY A 254 36.24 -25.79 0.94
N THR A 255 35.08 -26.20 1.47
CA THR A 255 33.80 -25.46 1.39
C THR A 255 33.50 -24.68 0.11
N TRP A 256 32.59 -25.20 -0.71
CA TRP A 256 31.87 -24.42 -1.73
C TRP A 256 30.39 -24.36 -1.38
N SER A 257 29.98 -23.22 -0.86
CA SER A 257 28.59 -22.78 -0.75
C SER A 257 28.06 -22.45 -2.14
N LEU A 258 26.88 -22.98 -2.46
CA LEU A 258 26.14 -22.61 -3.66
C LEU A 258 25.67 -21.16 -3.54
N ARG A 259 26.32 -20.31 -4.35
CA ARG A 259 26.03 -18.89 -4.55
C ARG A 259 24.67 -18.73 -5.21
N VAL A 260 23.73 -18.15 -4.46
CA VAL A 260 22.48 -17.56 -4.98
C VAL A 260 22.80 -16.43 -5.97
N PRO A 261 21.99 -16.24 -7.04
CA PRO A 261 22.14 -15.10 -7.93
C PRO A 261 21.63 -13.83 -7.23
N THR A 262 22.55 -12.93 -6.90
CA THR A 262 22.25 -11.60 -6.39
C THR A 262 21.99 -10.65 -7.56
N TRP A 263 20.73 -10.23 -7.71
CA TRP A 263 20.37 -9.15 -8.60
C TRP A 263 20.99 -7.83 -8.10
N THR A 264 21.94 -7.34 -8.89
CA THR A 264 22.30 -5.93 -9.15
C THR A 264 22.13 -4.92 -8.01
N ARG A 265 23.15 -4.91 -7.16
CA ARG A 265 23.58 -3.83 -6.26
C ARG A 265 24.34 -2.74 -7.04
N GLU A 266 23.80 -2.28 -8.17
CA GLU A 266 24.42 -1.25 -9.03
C GLU A 266 23.73 0.12 -8.92
N ARG A 267 22.93 0.37 -7.87
CA ARG A 267 22.24 1.66 -7.68
C ARG A 267 22.53 2.33 -6.32
N ILE A 268 23.49 1.83 -5.56
CA ILE A 268 23.80 2.37 -4.22
C ILE A 268 25.20 2.99 -4.16
N GLU A 269 26.13 2.65 -5.06
CA GLU A 269 27.44 3.32 -5.14
C GLU A 269 27.38 4.72 -5.76
N ASP A 270 26.33 5.02 -6.55
CA ASP A 270 26.10 6.35 -7.13
C ASP A 270 25.50 7.36 -6.13
N LEU A 271 25.05 6.90 -4.96
CA LEU A 271 24.53 7.77 -3.90
C LEU A 271 25.53 8.04 -2.77
N GLU A 272 26.65 7.31 -2.72
CA GLU A 272 27.73 7.53 -1.74
C GLU A 272 28.87 8.40 -2.30
N LYS A 273 28.94 8.58 -3.63
CA LYS A 273 29.90 9.49 -4.29
C LYS A 273 29.37 10.91 -4.57
N GLY A 274 28.09 11.18 -4.29
CA GLY A 274 27.48 12.51 -4.42
C GLY A 274 27.51 13.37 -3.14
N GLY A 275 28.10 12.87 -2.06
CA GLY A 275 28.07 13.52 -0.76
C GLY A 275 29.32 13.26 0.06
N VAL A 276 30.47 13.80 -0.39
CA VAL A 276 31.62 14.27 0.42
C VAL A 276 32.64 14.80 -0.59
N GLY A 277 32.75 16.12 -0.70
CA GLY A 277 33.80 16.73 -1.53
C GLY A 277 33.53 18.12 -2.06
N GLU A 278 33.11 19.09 -1.25
CA GLU A 278 33.48 20.50 -1.48
C GLU A 278 33.29 21.35 -0.22
N ARG A 279 34.40 21.49 0.51
CA ARG A 279 34.67 22.62 1.41
C ARG A 279 36.17 22.87 1.34
N SER A 280 36.59 23.83 0.51
CA SER A 280 37.84 24.60 0.64
C SER A 280 37.91 25.69 -0.43
N MET A 281 37.26 26.83 -0.18
CA MET A 281 37.81 28.19 -0.25
C MET A 281 36.77 29.16 0.28
#